data_AF-A0AAW6KJP0-F1
#
_entry.id   AF-A0AAW6KJP0-F1
#
_cell.length_a   1.000
_cell.length_b   1.000
_cell.length_c   1.000
_cell.angle_alpha   90.00
_cell.angle_beta   90.00
_cell.angle_gamma   90.00
#
_symmetry.space_group_name_H-M   'P 1'
#
loop_
_entity.id
_entity.type
_entity.pdbx_description
1 polymer ?
#
loop_
_entity_poly.entity_id
_entity_poly.type
_entity_poly.pdbx_seq_one_letter_code
_entity_poly.pdbx_strand_id
1 'polypeptide(L)'
;AWRSADIFPAFAAGNVSELEPGGPGSVENPSNYPQSFAIGAVNSANALADFSLQGPSPYDEIKPDISAPGVSIRSAYPGHKYAAMSGTSMATPHVSGI
;
A
#
# COMPACT_ATOMS: atom_id res chain seq x y z
N ALA A 1 11.32 -12.11 -12.63
CA ALA A 1 12.11 -12.48 -11.44
C ALA A 1 11.21 -13.03 -10.33
N TRP A 2 10.40 -12.23 -9.61
CA TRP A 2 9.53 -12.75 -8.55
C TRP A 2 8.44 -13.69 -9.05
N ARG A 3 7.61 -13.22 -9.99
CA ARG A 3 6.53 -14.04 -10.57
C ARG A 3 7.05 -15.31 -11.27
N SER A 4 8.21 -15.23 -11.92
CA SER A 4 8.87 -16.39 -12.56
C SER A 4 9.48 -17.38 -11.56
N ALA A 5 9.57 -17.00 -10.28
CA ALA A 5 10.01 -17.84 -9.18
C ALA A 5 8.84 -18.21 -8.25
N ASP A 6 7.60 -18.04 -8.72
CA ASP A 6 6.36 -18.29 -7.96
C ASP A 6 6.25 -17.51 -6.64
N ILE A 7 6.86 -16.32 -6.60
CA ILE A 7 6.76 -15.37 -5.48
C ILE A 7 5.73 -14.30 -5.81
N PHE A 8 4.77 -14.08 -4.90
CA PHE A 8 3.78 -13.02 -5.00
C PHE A 8 4.38 -11.65 -4.60
N PRO A 9 4.52 -10.68 -5.53
CA PRO A 9 5.21 -9.42 -5.28
C PRO A 9 4.27 -8.33 -4.73
N ALA A 10 3.89 -8.46 -3.46
CA ALA A 10 3.04 -7.48 -2.77
C ALA A 10 3.83 -6.26 -2.28
N PHE A 11 3.43 -5.06 -2.69
CA PHE A 11 4.08 -3.81 -2.34
C PHE A 11 3.08 -2.74 -1.89
N ALA A 12 3.45 -1.95 -0.90
CA ALA A 12 2.66 -0.79 -0.49
C ALA A 12 2.64 0.27 -1.62
N ALA A 13 1.50 0.89 -1.87
CA ALA A 13 1.35 1.92 -2.90
C ALA A 13 2.19 3.19 -2.64
N GLY A 14 2.66 3.36 -1.40
CA GLY A 14 3.39 4.53 -0.91
C GLY A 14 2.50 5.46 -0.09
N ASN A 15 3.11 6.47 0.54
CA ASN A 15 2.40 7.44 1.37
C ASN A 15 2.83 8.87 1.02
N VAL A 16 1.89 9.81 1.06
CA VAL A 16 2.18 11.24 0.87
C VAL A 16 3.30 11.70 1.81
N SER A 17 4.25 12.44 1.26
CA SER A 17 5.38 13.03 1.97
C SER A 17 5.73 14.40 1.38
N GLU A 18 6.75 15.07 1.94
CA GLU A 18 7.23 16.35 1.39
C GLU A 18 7.80 16.22 -0.04
N LEU A 19 8.27 15.02 -0.41
CA LEU A 19 8.85 14.75 -1.73
C LEU A 19 7.84 14.16 -2.72
N GLU A 20 6.71 13.64 -2.22
CA GLU A 20 5.64 13.03 -3.02
C GLU A 20 4.29 13.52 -2.47
N PRO A 21 3.75 14.64 -3.00
CA PRO A 21 2.54 15.27 -2.47
C PRO A 21 1.27 14.44 -2.72
N GLY A 22 1.33 13.37 -3.50
CA GLY A 22 0.20 12.51 -3.82
C GLY A 22 -0.63 12.99 -5.01
N GLY A 23 -1.83 12.40 -5.13
CA GLY A 23 -2.74 12.65 -6.24
C GLY A 23 -2.64 11.59 -7.35
N PRO A 24 -3.37 11.77 -8.47
CA PRO A 24 -3.35 10.81 -9.56
C PRO A 24 -1.96 10.66 -10.16
N GLY A 25 -1.48 9.42 -10.27
CA GLY A 25 -0.17 9.08 -10.83
C GLY A 25 0.96 8.98 -9.81
N SER A 26 0.67 9.17 -8.52
CA SER A 26 1.66 9.23 -7.45
C SER A 26 2.11 7.86 -6.92
N VAL A 27 1.50 6.76 -7.34
CA VAL A 27 1.87 5.40 -6.89
C VAL A 27 3.37 5.12 -7.14
N GLU A 28 4.07 4.69 -6.09
CA GLU A 28 5.55 4.69 -6.08
C GLU A 28 6.16 3.39 -6.60
N ASN A 29 7.43 3.47 -7.02
CA ASN A 29 8.25 2.29 -7.29
C ASN A 29 8.53 1.52 -5.98
N PRO A 30 8.51 0.17 -5.97
CA PRO A 30 8.27 -0.72 -7.09
C PRO A 30 6.78 -1.10 -7.29
N SER A 31 5.86 -0.54 -6.50
CA SER A 31 4.44 -0.93 -6.52
C SER A 31 3.73 -0.59 -7.85
N ASN A 32 4.18 0.47 -8.53
CA ASN A 32 3.64 0.91 -9.80
C ASN A 32 4.00 0.01 -11.00
N TYR A 33 4.92 -0.95 -10.87
CA TYR A 33 5.30 -1.82 -11.97
C TYR A 33 4.18 -2.78 -12.37
N PRO A 34 4.04 -3.14 -13.67
CA PRO A 34 3.02 -4.10 -14.13
C PRO A 34 3.13 -5.48 -13.45
N GLN A 35 4.37 -5.89 -13.13
CA GLN A 35 4.65 -7.14 -12.45
C GLN A 35 4.45 -7.10 -10.93
N SER A 36 4.24 -5.93 -10.33
CA SER A 36 3.99 -5.78 -8.90
C SER A 36 2.50 -5.85 -8.59
N PHE A 37 2.17 -6.16 -7.35
CA PHE A 37 0.81 -6.06 -6.81
C PHE A 37 0.82 -4.97 -5.74
N ALA A 38 0.21 -3.83 -6.04
CA ALA A 38 0.16 -2.62 -5.22
C ALA A 38 -1.05 -2.62 -4.30
N ILE A 39 -0.83 -2.26 -3.04
CA ILE A 39 -1.87 -2.18 -2.02
C ILE A 39 -2.01 -0.73 -1.54
N GLY A 40 -3.21 -0.16 -1.76
CA GLY A 40 -3.63 1.13 -1.20
C GLY A 40 -4.20 0.99 0.21
N ALA A 41 -4.35 2.12 0.90
CA ALA A 41 -4.89 2.16 2.26
C ALA A 41 -6.29 2.79 2.29
N VAL A 42 -7.20 2.15 3.04
CA VAL A 42 -8.50 2.71 3.42
C VAL A 42 -8.63 2.83 4.95
N ASN A 43 -9.52 3.71 5.38
CA ASN A 43 -9.92 3.83 6.78
C ASN A 43 -11.07 2.89 7.16
N SER A 44 -11.52 2.93 8.42
CA SER A 44 -12.60 2.07 8.93
C SER A 44 -13.97 2.33 8.29
N ALA A 45 -14.15 3.45 7.59
CA ALA A 45 -15.34 3.75 6.80
C ALA A 45 -15.20 3.32 5.32
N ASN A 46 -14.15 2.55 4.99
CA ASN A 46 -13.77 2.17 3.63
C ASN A 46 -13.49 3.36 2.69
N ALA A 47 -13.22 4.56 3.25
CA ALA A 47 -12.78 5.69 2.46
C ALA A 47 -11.27 5.62 2.23
N LEU A 48 -10.82 6.10 1.07
CA LEU A 48 -9.40 6.24 0.75
C LEU A 48 -8.70 7.03 1.86
N ALA A 49 -7.58 6.52 2.36
CA ALA A 49 -6.77 7.26 3.34
C ALA A 49 -6.11 8.46 2.65
N ASP A 50 -6.16 9.63 3.28
CA ASP A 50 -5.64 10.89 2.68
C ASP A 50 -4.16 10.83 2.28
N PHE A 51 -3.38 9.95 2.93
CA PHE A 51 -1.98 9.73 2.61
C PHE A 51 -1.75 8.67 1.53
N SER A 52 -2.74 7.87 1.14
CA SER A 52 -2.54 6.75 0.21
C SER A 52 -2.30 7.29 -1.20
N LEU A 53 -1.14 6.95 -1.76
CA LEU A 53 -0.81 7.30 -3.13
C LEU A 53 -1.71 6.56 -4.13
N GLN A 54 -1.97 7.19 -5.27
CA GLN A 54 -2.97 6.77 -6.25
C GLN A 54 -2.33 6.52 -7.61
N GLY A 55 -2.90 5.61 -8.41
CA GLY A 55 -2.54 5.49 -9.82
C GLY A 55 -3.08 6.67 -10.65
N PRO A 56 -2.94 6.60 -11.99
CA PRO A 56 -2.50 5.43 -12.75
C PRO A 56 -1.00 5.13 -12.60
N SER A 57 -0.60 3.92 -12.96
CA SER A 57 0.82 3.62 -13.18
C SER A 57 1.35 4.39 -14.40
N PRO A 58 2.65 4.75 -14.45
CA PRO A 58 3.27 5.28 -15.67
C PRO A 58 3.37 4.26 -16.82
N TYR A 59 2.91 3.02 -16.60
CA TYR A 59 2.93 1.93 -17.59
C TYR A 59 1.53 1.60 -18.13
N ASP A 60 0.59 2.56 -18.14
CA ASP A 60 -0.80 2.40 -18.61
C ASP A 60 -1.59 1.29 -17.88
N GLU A 61 -1.25 1.04 -16.63
CA GLU A 61 -1.90 0.04 -15.77
C GLU A 61 -2.68 0.70 -14.63
N ILE A 62 -3.78 0.05 -14.23
CA ILE A 62 -4.54 0.45 -13.04
C ILE A 62 -3.73 0.07 -11.80
N LYS A 63 -3.46 1.05 -10.94
CA LYS A 63 -2.88 0.87 -9.61
C LYS A 63 -3.58 1.81 -8.61
N PRO A 64 -3.63 1.47 -7.31
CA PRO A 64 -3.27 0.18 -6.74
C PRO A 64 -4.20 -0.95 -7.23
N ASP A 65 -3.75 -2.21 -7.15
CA ASP A 65 -4.55 -3.37 -7.56
C ASP A 65 -5.69 -3.66 -6.57
N ILE A 66 -5.44 -3.38 -5.29
CA ILE A 66 -6.43 -3.51 -4.22
C ILE A 66 -6.18 -2.47 -3.13
N SER A 67 -7.20 -2.20 -2.31
CA SER A 67 -7.07 -1.43 -1.08
C SER A 67 -7.45 -2.26 0.14
N ALA A 68 -6.76 -2.04 1.25
CA ALA A 68 -7.01 -2.73 2.52
C ALA A 68 -6.96 -1.76 3.71
N PRO A 69 -7.45 -2.15 4.91
CA PRO A 69 -7.38 -1.32 6.09
C PRO A 69 -5.93 -0.90 6.41
N GLY A 70 -5.67 0.41 6.36
CA GLY A 70 -4.35 0.98 6.58
C GLY A 70 -4.33 2.16 7.55
N VAL A 71 -5.47 2.57 8.11
CA VAL A 71 -5.56 3.68 9.07
C VAL A 71 -5.83 3.15 10.47
N SER A 72 -5.03 3.60 11.44
CA SER A 72 -5.18 3.26 12.87
C SER A 72 -5.19 1.75 13.13
N ILE A 73 -4.34 1.00 12.41
CA ILE A 73 -4.24 -0.45 12.53
C ILE A 73 -3.43 -0.81 13.77
N ARG A 74 -4.08 -1.48 14.73
CA ARG A 74 -3.44 -1.97 15.96
C ARG A 74 -2.64 -3.24 15.65
N SER A 75 -1.32 -3.19 15.84
CA SER A 75 -0.43 -4.34 15.65
C SER A 75 0.61 -4.45 16.76
N ALA A 76 1.40 -5.54 16.73
CA ALA A 76 2.48 -5.79 17.68
C ALA A 76 3.54 -4.69 17.61
N TYR A 77 4.06 -4.30 18.78
CA TYR A 77 5.07 -3.26 18.92
C TYR A 77 6.17 -3.70 19.90
N PRO A 78 7.44 -3.29 19.71
CA PRO A 78 8.54 -3.72 20.57
C PRO A 78 8.28 -3.53 22.07
N GLY A 79 8.79 -4.46 22.87
CA GLY A 79 8.65 -4.46 24.33
C GLY A 79 7.33 -5.01 24.84
N HIS A 80 6.77 -6.04 24.19
CA HIS A 80 5.50 -6.69 24.55
C HIS A 80 4.30 -5.72 24.53
N LYS A 81 4.29 -4.78 23.57
CA LYS A 81 3.26 -3.75 23.45
C LYS A 81 2.45 -3.93 22.18
N TYR A 82 1.38 -3.13 22.09
CA TYR A 82 0.64 -2.90 20.87
C TYR A 82 0.58 -1.40 20.61
N ALA A 83 0.63 -1.01 19.34
CA ALA A 83 0.46 0.37 18.91
C ALA A 83 -0.46 0.41 17.69
N ALA A 84 -1.17 1.52 17.53
CA ALA A 84 -1.92 1.81 16.32
C ALA A 84 -1.04 2.65 15.38
N MET A 85 -0.89 2.20 14.14
CA MET A 85 -0.13 2.90 13.10
C MET A 85 -0.98 3.05 11.84
N SER A 86 -0.64 4.05 11.04
CA SER A 86 -1.31 4.33 9.77
C SER A 86 -0.28 4.32 8.64
N GLY A 87 -0.65 3.73 7.52
CA GLY A 87 0.17 3.68 6.30
C GLY A 87 -0.30 2.58 5.36
N THR A 88 0.05 2.71 4.08
CA THR A 88 -0.03 1.60 3.12
C THR A 88 0.83 0.41 3.57
N SER A 89 1.88 0.66 4.37
CA SER A 89 2.67 -0.36 5.07
C SER A 89 1.86 -1.25 6.03
N MET A 90 0.71 -0.78 6.54
CA MET A 90 -0.19 -1.58 7.38
C MET A 90 -1.26 -2.28 6.54
N ALA A 91 -1.65 -1.71 5.39
CA ALA A 91 -2.57 -2.33 4.45
C ALA A 91 -1.94 -3.54 3.75
N THR A 92 -0.66 -3.47 3.33
CA THR A 92 0.04 -4.56 2.65
C THR A 92 0.02 -5.90 3.41
N PRO A 93 0.44 -5.99 4.69
CA PRO A 93 0.41 -7.25 5.41
C PRO A 93 -1.01 -7.76 5.70
N HIS A 94 -2.03 -6.90 5.62
CA HIS A 94 -3.43 -7.36 5.67
C HIS A 94 -3.75 -8.23 4.45
N VAL A 95 -3.32 -7.80 3.26
CA VAL A 95 -3.51 -8.55 2.00
C VAL A 95 -2.60 -9.79 1.95
N SER A 96 -1.34 -9.66 2.37
CA SER A 96 -0.40 -10.79 2.35
C SER A 96 -0.79 -11.96 3.27
N GLY A 97 -1.68 -11.71 4.25
CA GLY A 97 -2.15 -12.72 5.20
C GLY A 97 -3.46 -13.41 4.81
N ILE A 98 -4.05 -13.05 3.66
CA ILE A 98 -5.26 -13.68 3.09
C ILE A 98 -4.84 -14.83 2.17
#